data_AF-A0A4V1CMR0-F1
#
_entry.id   AF-A0A4V1CMR0-F1
#
_cell.length_a   1.000
_cell.length_b   1.000
_cell.length_c   1.000
_cell.angle_alpha   90.00
_cell.angle_beta   90.00
_cell.angle_gamma   90.00
#
_symmetry.space_group_name_H-M   'P 1'
#
loop_
_entity.id
_entity.type
_entity.pdbx_description
1 polymer ?
#
loop_
_entity_poly.entity_id
_entity_poly.type
_entity_poly.pdbx_seq_one_letter_code
_entity_poly.pdbx_strand_id
1 'polypeptide(L)' 'MSTAVPDVVDELVCSARGCRGEATWGVLWNNPRLHTPERRKVWLACDEHRTHLGEYLEVRGFLKDVVPVTDLERAAP' A
#
# COMPACT_ATOMS: atom_id res chain seq x y z
N MET A 1 9.31 3.88 -20.08
CA MET A 1 8.85 2.70 -19.31
C MET A 1 9.20 2.98 -17.86
N SER A 2 8.26 3.49 -17.08
CA SER A 2 8.52 3.90 -15.69
C SER A 2 8.54 2.66 -14.80
N THR A 3 9.70 2.29 -14.28
CA THR A 3 9.87 1.28 -13.24
C THR A 3 9.45 1.91 -11.92
N ALA A 4 8.14 2.02 -11.72
CA ALA A 4 7.63 2.47 -10.43
C ALA A 4 7.90 1.37 -9.38
N VAL A 5 8.53 1.75 -8.26
CA VAL A 5 8.98 0.79 -7.23
C VAL A 5 8.13 0.96 -5.97
N PRO A 6 7.49 -0.11 -5.47
CA PRO A 6 6.90 -0.16 -4.14
C PRO A 6 7.93 0.07 -3.04
N ASP A 7 7.59 0.91 -2.06
CA ASP A 7 8.37 1.05 -0.84
C ASP A 7 8.46 -0.32 -0.13
N VAL A 8 9.65 -0.68 0.38
CA VAL A 8 9.86 -1.87 1.22
C VAL A 8 8.96 -1.77 2.46
N VAL A 9 8.36 -2.90 2.86
CA VAL A 9 7.47 -2.96 4.03
C VAL A 9 8.11 -3.72 5.19
N ASP A 10 7.73 -3.37 6.42
CA ASP A 10 8.22 -4.01 7.64
C ASP A 10 7.22 -5.09 8.11
N GLU A 11 6.74 -5.00 9.35
CA GLU A 11 5.76 -5.91 9.95
C GLU A 11 4.43 -5.89 9.16
N LEU A 12 3.87 -7.07 8.90
CA LEU A 12 2.64 -7.24 8.13
C LEU A 12 1.39 -6.92 8.97
N VAL A 13 1.26 -5.65 9.39
CA VAL A 13 0.14 -5.15 10.18
C VAL A 13 -0.71 -4.18 9.35
N CYS A 14 -2.03 -4.36 9.41
CA CYS A 14 -2.98 -3.50 8.72
C CYS A 14 -2.82 -2.01 9.11
N SER A 15 -2.76 -1.14 8.09
CA SER A 15 -2.62 0.31 8.22
C SER A 15 -3.93 1.02 8.58
N ALA A 16 -5.07 0.32 8.57
CA ALA A 16 -6.33 0.89 8.99
C ALA A 16 -6.25 1.33 10.46
N ARG A 17 -6.78 2.53 10.75
CA ARG A 17 -6.69 3.13 12.07
C ARG A 17 -7.31 2.21 13.13
N GLY A 18 -6.51 1.80 14.11
CA GLY A 18 -6.94 0.94 15.21
C GLY A 18 -6.95 -0.56 14.88
N CYS A 19 -6.72 -0.94 13.62
CA CYS A 19 -6.59 -2.34 13.25
C CYS A 19 -5.21 -2.88 13.66
N ARG A 20 -5.16 -4.16 14.02
CA ARG A 20 -3.96 -4.94 14.32
C ARG A 20 -3.95 -6.29 13.60
N GLY A 21 -4.88 -6.49 12.66
CA GLY A 21 -4.95 -7.72 11.88
C GLY A 21 -3.74 -7.86 10.97
N GLU A 22 -3.38 -9.12 10.70
CA GLU A 22 -2.33 -9.47 9.75
C GLU A 22 -2.71 -8.99 8.35
N ALA A 23 -1.76 -8.32 7.68
CA ALA A 23 -1.95 -7.79 6.34
C ALA A 23 -1.68 -8.88 5.29
N THR A 24 -2.63 -9.04 4.38
CA THR A 24 -2.55 -9.94 3.22
C THR A 24 -2.43 -9.18 1.90
N TRP A 25 -2.64 -7.86 1.94
CA TRP A 25 -2.58 -6.96 0.77
C TRP A 25 -1.67 -5.74 1.00
N GLY A 26 -1.05 -5.28 -0.08
CA GLY A 26 -0.44 -3.97 -0.22
C GLY A 26 -1.30 -3.07 -1.12
N VAL A 27 -1.70 -1.90 -0.61
CA VAL A 27 -2.39 -0.86 -1.34
C VAL A 27 -1.36 0.19 -1.76
N LEU A 28 -0.97 0.18 -3.03
CA LEU A 28 0.08 1.02 -3.59
C LEU A 28 -0.52 2.37 -3.99
N TRP A 29 0.12 3.45 -3.56
CA TRP A 29 -0.37 4.79 -3.82
C TRP A 29 0.73 5.81 -4.06
N ASN A 30 0.34 6.90 -4.70
CA ASN A 30 1.21 8.04 -4.96
C ASN A 30 0.41 9.34 -4.91
N ASN A 31 0.80 10.27 -4.03
CA ASN A 31 0.33 11.64 -4.06
C ASN A 31 1.33 12.50 -4.85
N PRO A 32 1.00 12.95 -6.07
CA PRO A 32 1.94 13.66 -6.95
C PRO A 32 2.34 15.04 -6.41
N ARG A 33 1.64 15.56 -5.39
CA ARG A 33 2.04 16.80 -4.71
C ARG A 33 3.20 16.60 -3.74
N LEU A 34 3.47 15.36 -3.32
CA LEU A 34 4.43 15.02 -2.27
C LEU A 34 5.50 14.00 -2.70
N HIS A 35 5.24 13.24 -3.77
CA HIS A 35 6.05 12.09 -4.17
C HIS A 35 6.48 12.22 -5.62
N THR A 36 7.66 11.70 -5.94
CA THR A 36 8.09 11.55 -7.33
C THR A 36 7.16 10.56 -8.07
N PRO A 37 7.02 10.66 -9.40
CA PRO A 37 6.16 9.77 -10.17
C PRO A 37 6.52 8.27 -10.07
N GLU A 38 7.76 7.94 -9.75
CA GLU A 38 8.29 6.57 -9.66
C GLU A 38 8.00 5.90 -8.30
N ARG A 39 7.80 6.69 -7.24
CA ARG A 39 7.58 6.14 -5.91
C ARG A 39 6.20 5.51 -5.78
N ARG A 40 6.09 4.35 -5.16
CA ARG A 40 4.80 3.75 -4.76
C ARG A 40 4.84 3.51 -3.26
N LYS A 41 4.22 4.40 -2.50
CA LYS A 41 4.07 4.15 -1.07
C LYS A 41 3.10 2.99 -0.87
N VAL A 42 3.34 2.17 0.15
CA VAL A 42 2.48 1.03 0.47
C VAL A 42 1.71 1.31 1.76
N TRP A 43 0.40 1.08 1.73
CA TRP A 43 -0.39 0.81 2.93
C TRP A 43 -0.71 -0.67 2.99
N LEU A 44 -0.41 -1.30 4.12
CA LEU A 44 -0.72 -2.71 4.34
C LEU A 44 -2.20 -2.86 4.74
N ALA A 45 -2.87 -3.91 4.28
CA ALA A 45 -4.28 -4.14 4.55
C ALA A 45 -4.58 -5.63 4.80
N CYS A 46 -5.39 -5.91 5.81
CA CYS A 46 -6.07 -7.20 5.95
C CYS A 46 -7.28 -7.29 4.99
N ASP A 47 -7.83 -8.48 4.82
CA ASP A 47 -8.98 -8.70 3.92
C ASP A 47 -10.19 -7.81 4.24
N GLU A 48 -10.45 -7.55 5.52
CA GLU A 48 -11.56 -6.69 5.96
C GLU A 48 -11.39 -5.23 5.52
N HIS A 49 -10.15 -4.73 5.48
CA HIS A 49 -9.87 -3.30 5.28
C HIS A 49 -9.33 -2.96 3.89
N ARG A 50 -8.98 -3.96 3.07
CA ARG A 50 -8.46 -3.77 1.70
C ARG A 50 -9.32 -2.80 0.89
N THR A 51 -10.62 -3.07 0.80
CA THR A 51 -11.55 -2.28 -0.02
C THR A 51 -11.65 -0.84 0.48
N HIS A 52 -11.87 -0.64 1.78
CA HIS A 52 -12.01 0.69 2.36
C HIS A 52 -10.75 1.56 2.17
N LEU A 53 -9.56 1.01 2.35
CA LEU A 53 -8.30 1.75 2.14
C LEU A 53 -8.08 2.08 0.65
N GLY A 54 -8.44 1.16 -0.25
CA GLY A 54 -8.38 1.38 -1.69
C GLY A 54 -9.30 2.51 -2.14
N GLU A 55 -10.58 2.46 -1.77
CA GLU A 55 -11.59 3.47 -2.09
C GLU A 55 -11.20 4.87 -1.59
N TYR A 56 -10.63 4.95 -0.38
CA TYR A 56 -10.13 6.20 0.18
C TYR A 56 -9.09 6.87 -0.74
N LEU A 57 -8.18 6.07 -1.31
CA LEU A 57 -7.13 6.55 -2.20
C LEU A 57 -7.64 6.81 -3.62
N GLU A 58 -8.60 6.00 -4.09
CA GLU A 58 -9.21 6.12 -5.41
C GLU A 58 -9.97 7.44 -5.57
N VAL A 59 -10.82 7.80 -4.61
CA VAL A 59 -11.58 9.07 -4.63
C VAL A 59 -10.66 10.29 -4.67
N ARG A 60 -9.41 10.15 -4.20
CA ARG A 60 -8.37 11.20 -4.22
C ARG A 60 -7.47 11.15 -5.45
N GLY A 61 -7.62 10.15 -6.32
CA GLY A 61 -6.76 9.91 -7.48
C GLY A 61 -5.34 9.45 -7.11
N PHE A 62 -5.14 8.93 -5.90
CA PHE A 62 -3.83 8.51 -5.39
C PHE A 62 -3.59 7.02 -5.53
N LEU A 63 -4.64 6.20 -5.67
CA LEU A 63 -4.52 4.76 -5.84
C LEU A 63 -3.75 4.44 -7.13
N LYS A 64 -2.82 3.49 -7.04
CA LYS A 64 -2.03 3.00 -8.18
C LYS A 64 -2.26 1.52 -8.43
N ASP A 65 -2.28 0.71 -7.38
CA ASP A 65 -2.56 -0.72 -7.50
C ASP A 65 -2.91 -1.34 -6.14
N VAL A 66 -3.41 -2.57 -6.15
CA VAL A 66 -3.59 -3.42 -4.97
C VAL A 66 -3.04 -4.80 -5.26
N VAL A 67 -1.99 -5.19 -4.54
CA VAL A 67 -1.25 -6.44 -4.76
C VAL A 67 -1.25 -7.31 -3.50
N PRO A 68 -1.11 -8.64 -3.60
CA PRO A 68 -0.82 -9.50 -2.46
C PRO A 68 0.49 -9.07 -1.74
N VAL A 69 0.56 -9.21 -0.42
CA VAL A 69 1.81 -8.91 0.33
C VAL A 69 3.00 -9.79 -0.07
N THR A 70 2.75 -10.94 -0.70
CA THR A 70 3.80 -11.82 -1.24
C THR A 70 4.58 -11.19 -2.39
N ASP A 71 4.02 -10.17 -3.02
CA ASP A 71 4.63 -9.46 -4.15
C ASP A 71 5.45 -8.25 -3.69
N LEU A 72 5.45 -7.96 -2.38
CA LEU A 72 6.19 -6.85 -1.77
C LEU A 72 7.52 -7.33 -1.19
N GLU A 73 8.54 -6.50 -1.37
CA GLU A 73 9.80 -6.67 -0.66
C GLU A 73 9.59 -6.34 0.83
N ARG A 74 10.03 -7.26 1.69
CA ARG A 74 9.99 -7.10 3.15
C ARG A 74 11.38 -6.82 3.68
N ALA A 75 11.50 -5.82 4.55
CA ALA A 75 12.71 -5.62 5.32
C ALA A 75 12.93 -6.87 6.19
N ALA A 76 14.16 -7.39 6.22
CA ALA A 76 14.49 -8.45 7.15
C ALA A 76 14.29 -7.93 8.60
N PRO A 77 13.69 -8.74 9.49
CA PRO A 77 13.48 -8.35 10.88
C PRO A 77 14.79 -8.09 11.64
#